data_AF-A0A1V6LW52-F1
#
_entry.id   AF-A0A1V6LW52-F1
#
_cell.length_a   1.000
_cell.length_b   1.000
_cell.length_c   1.000
_cell.angle_alpha   90.00
_cell.angle_beta   90.00
_cell.angle_gamma   90.00
#
_symmetry.space_group_name_H-M   'P 1'
#
loop_
_entity.id
_entity.type
_entity.pdbx_description
1 polymer ?
#
loop_
_entity_poly.entity_id
_entity_poly.type
_entity_poly.pdbx_seq_one_letter_code
_entity_poly.pdbx_strand_id
1 'polypeptide(L)'
;MKTITKHLLSFALIAIIATIAFRYFLSYGIENQSTIIVTTSAIIYGISMFLAGWVFGKKDGEYLPIFDLGFRFHLTTYLTHNGISLLWILLGFGSKYEKLEWTVMVAVYWGFFLFLHFIYYLWARKNSIDNLDKEDLFE
;
A
#
# COMPACT_ATOMS: atom_id res chain seq x y z
N MET A 1 -5.50 22.30 -2.27
CA MET A 1 -5.60 21.25 -3.31
C MET A 1 -6.19 19.97 -2.72
N LYS A 2 -6.94 19.18 -3.51
CA LYS A 2 -7.48 17.89 -3.06
C LYS A 2 -6.35 16.85 -3.05
N THR A 3 -5.89 16.46 -1.86
CA THR A 3 -4.90 15.39 -1.68
C THR A 3 -5.49 14.00 -1.88
N ILE A 4 -6.79 13.85 -1.61
CA ILE A 4 -7.57 12.63 -1.83
C ILE A 4 -8.30 12.75 -3.18
N THR A 5 -8.01 11.84 -4.08
CA THR A 5 -8.59 11.77 -5.43
C THR A 5 -9.50 10.54 -5.56
N LYS A 6 -10.35 10.55 -6.60
CA LYS A 6 -11.22 9.40 -6.90
C LYS A 6 -10.39 8.14 -7.24
N HIS A 7 -9.24 8.31 -7.89
CA HIS A 7 -8.35 7.21 -8.26
C HIS A 7 -7.63 6.63 -7.03
N LEU A 8 -7.18 7.47 -6.11
CA LEU A 8 -6.61 7.01 -4.83
C LEU A 8 -7.66 6.26 -3.99
N LEU A 9 -8.91 6.73 -3.95
CA LEU A 9 -9.99 6.02 -3.26
C LEU A 9 -10.32 4.67 -3.90
N SER A 10 -10.30 4.62 -5.24
CA SER A 10 -10.54 3.38 -5.99
C SER A 10 -9.41 2.38 -5.77
N PHE A 11 -8.16 2.86 -5.75
CA PHE A 11 -6.99 2.06 -5.36
C PHE A 11 -7.11 1.55 -3.92
N ALA A 12 -7.47 2.41 -2.97
CA ALA A 12 -7.65 2.03 -1.57
C ALA A 12 -8.70 0.91 -1.41
N LEU A 13 -9.82 1.00 -2.12
CA LEU A 13 -10.85 -0.04 -2.11
C LEU A 13 -10.30 -1.39 -2.61
N ILE A 14 -9.59 -1.39 -3.74
CA ILE A 14 -8.97 -2.61 -4.27
C ILE A 14 -7.91 -3.15 -3.31
N ALA A 15 -7.09 -2.28 -2.73
CA ALA A 15 -6.07 -2.63 -1.76
C ALA A 15 -6.69 -3.29 -0.52
N ILE A 16 -7.81 -2.79 -0.01
CA ILE A 16 -8.54 -3.37 1.12
C ILE A 16 -9.03 -4.78 0.77
N ILE A 17 -9.73 -4.93 -0.36
CA ILE A 17 -10.29 -6.23 -0.79
C ILE A 17 -9.16 -7.24 -1.01
N ALA A 18 -8.11 -6.85 -1.73
CA ALA A 18 -6.96 -7.71 -1.99
C ALA A 18 -6.24 -8.11 -0.71
N THR A 19 -6.10 -7.18 0.25
CA THR A 19 -5.43 -7.45 1.53
C THR A 19 -6.25 -8.38 2.41
N ILE A 20 -7.58 -8.23 2.47
CA ILE A 20 -8.46 -9.14 3.20
C ILE A 20 -8.37 -10.55 2.61
N ALA A 21 -8.47 -10.68 1.29
CA ALA A 21 -8.34 -11.96 0.60
C ALA A 21 -6.96 -12.59 0.86
N PHE A 22 -5.90 -11.81 0.75
CA PHE A 22 -4.53 -12.25 1.05
C PHE A 22 -4.41 -12.75 2.49
N ARG A 23 -4.89 -11.98 3.49
CA ARG A 23 -4.83 -12.36 4.90
C ARG A 23 -5.58 -13.66 5.18
N TYR A 24 -6.75 -13.84 4.58
CA TYR A 24 -7.50 -15.09 4.67
C TYR A 24 -6.67 -16.29 4.18
N PHE A 25 -6.16 -16.23 2.94
CA PHE A 25 -5.39 -17.34 2.37
C PHE A 25 -4.04 -17.55 3.05
N LEU A 26 -3.38 -16.47 3.51
CA LEU A 26 -2.15 -16.55 4.27
C LEU A 26 -2.36 -17.29 5.59
N SER A 27 -3.34 -16.86 6.40
CA SER A 27 -3.65 -17.51 7.67
C SER A 27 -4.09 -18.96 7.46
N TYR A 28 -4.94 -19.23 6.46
CA TYR A 28 -5.32 -20.61 6.10
C TYR A 28 -4.12 -21.47 5.70
N GLY A 29 -3.23 -20.92 4.84
CA GLY A 29 -2.04 -21.61 4.38
C GLY A 29 -1.07 -21.94 5.51
N ILE A 30 -0.86 -21.00 6.43
CA ILE A 30 -0.01 -21.18 7.62
C ILE A 30 -0.62 -22.24 8.56
N GLU A 31 -1.93 -22.17 8.85
CA GLU A 31 -2.61 -23.13 9.74
C GLU A 31 -2.49 -24.58 9.22
N ASN A 32 -2.60 -24.74 7.91
CA ASN A 32 -2.51 -26.04 7.22
C ASN A 32 -1.09 -26.42 6.78
N GLN A 33 -0.06 -25.65 7.19
CA GLN A 33 1.35 -25.87 6.81
C GLN A 33 1.56 -25.97 5.28
N SER A 34 0.70 -25.32 4.50
CA SER A 34 0.71 -25.38 3.03
C SER A 34 1.51 -24.24 2.46
N THR A 35 2.80 -24.49 2.21
CA THR A 35 3.71 -23.53 1.55
C THR A 35 3.21 -23.10 0.17
N ILE A 36 2.49 -23.98 -0.54
CA ILE A 36 1.91 -23.67 -1.86
C ILE A 36 0.86 -22.56 -1.73
N ILE A 37 -0.05 -22.64 -0.76
CA ILE A 37 -1.09 -21.61 -0.57
C ILE A 37 -0.46 -20.29 -0.11
N VAL A 38 0.48 -20.35 0.83
CA VAL A 38 1.21 -19.17 1.31
C VAL A 38 1.92 -18.47 0.16
N THR A 39 2.68 -19.21 -0.64
CA THR A 39 3.46 -18.64 -1.75
C THR A 39 2.56 -18.12 -2.86
N THR A 40 1.55 -18.90 -3.26
CA THR A 40 0.64 -18.51 -4.36
C THR A 40 -0.20 -17.29 -3.98
N SER A 41 -0.72 -17.23 -2.75
CA SER A 41 -1.47 -16.06 -2.27
C SER A 41 -0.59 -14.80 -2.21
N ALA A 42 0.67 -14.93 -1.78
CA ALA A 42 1.62 -13.82 -1.78
C ALA A 42 1.94 -13.30 -3.19
N ILE A 43 2.16 -14.21 -4.16
CA ILE A 43 2.42 -13.83 -5.56
C ILE A 43 1.20 -13.13 -6.16
N ILE A 44 0.00 -13.71 -6.02
CA ILE A 44 -1.24 -13.12 -6.53
C ILE A 44 -1.48 -11.74 -5.91
N TYR A 45 -1.29 -11.62 -4.60
CA TYR A 45 -1.42 -10.35 -3.90
C TYR A 45 -0.43 -9.30 -4.43
N GLY A 46 0.85 -9.66 -4.54
CA GLY A 46 1.89 -8.77 -5.05
C GLY A 46 1.60 -8.27 -6.47
N ILE A 47 1.23 -9.18 -7.39
CA ILE A 47 0.86 -8.82 -8.77
C ILE A 47 -0.38 -7.92 -8.78
N SER A 48 -1.40 -8.25 -7.99
CA SER A 48 -2.64 -7.46 -7.94
C SER A 48 -2.39 -6.04 -7.45
N MET A 49 -1.59 -5.89 -6.38
CA MET A 49 -1.22 -4.60 -5.83
C MET A 49 -0.35 -3.79 -6.79
N PHE A 50 0.60 -4.43 -7.48
CA PHE A 50 1.42 -3.78 -8.50
C PHE A 50 0.58 -3.25 -9.66
N LEU A 51 -0.28 -4.09 -10.23
CA LEU A 51 -1.16 -3.70 -11.35
C LEU A 51 -2.13 -2.60 -10.93
N ALA A 52 -2.72 -2.70 -9.74
CA ALA A 52 -3.60 -1.66 -9.22
C ALA A 52 -2.84 -0.33 -9.03
N GLY A 53 -1.67 -0.36 -8.39
CA GLY A 53 -0.84 0.82 -8.20
C GLY A 53 -0.45 1.47 -9.51
N TRP A 54 -0.06 0.67 -10.51
CA TRP A 54 0.27 1.16 -11.85
C TRP A 54 -0.91 1.83 -12.55
N VAL A 55 -2.07 1.15 -12.60
CA VAL A 55 -3.26 1.64 -13.30
C VAL A 55 -3.84 2.89 -12.66
N PHE A 56 -3.99 2.89 -11.33
CA PHE A 56 -4.57 4.05 -10.62
C PHE A 56 -3.57 5.17 -10.43
N GLY A 57 -2.28 4.87 -10.26
CA GLY A 57 -1.21 5.87 -10.21
C GLY A 57 -1.10 6.65 -11.53
N LYS A 58 -1.11 5.95 -12.67
CA LYS A 58 -1.11 6.59 -13.98
C LYS A 58 -2.33 7.51 -14.17
N LYS A 59 -3.53 7.00 -13.89
CA LYS A 59 -4.78 7.78 -13.98
C LYS A 59 -4.80 8.98 -13.04
N ASP A 60 -4.18 8.86 -11.87
CA ASP A 60 -4.12 9.96 -10.91
C ASP A 60 -3.19 11.09 -11.38
N GLY A 61 -2.03 10.73 -11.92
CA GLY A 61 -1.10 11.70 -12.51
C GLY A 61 -1.71 12.44 -13.70
N GLU A 62 -2.46 11.74 -14.57
CA GLU A 62 -3.20 12.35 -15.68
C GLU A 62 -4.36 13.26 -15.21
N TYR A 63 -5.00 12.92 -14.09
CA TYR A 63 -6.14 13.68 -13.56
C TYR A 63 -5.72 14.96 -12.83
N LEU A 64 -4.64 14.88 -12.05
CA LEU A 64 -4.10 15.99 -11.29
C LEU A 64 -2.59 15.77 -11.18
N PRO A 65 -1.76 16.51 -11.95
CA PRO A 65 -0.31 16.33 -11.99
C PRO A 65 0.34 16.89 -10.71
N ILE A 66 -0.06 16.32 -9.57
CA ILE A 66 0.57 16.57 -8.29
C ILE A 66 1.93 15.91 -8.35
N PHE A 67 2.95 16.69 -8.02
CA PHE A 67 4.27 16.16 -7.78
C PHE A 67 4.32 15.33 -6.47
N ASP A 68 3.82 14.09 -6.55
CA ASP A 68 3.58 13.14 -5.45
C ASP A 68 4.70 12.10 -5.31
N LEU A 69 5.37 11.76 -6.42
CA LEU A 69 6.36 10.68 -6.48
C LEU A 69 5.80 9.36 -5.92
N GLY A 70 4.49 9.15 -6.09
CA GLY A 70 3.75 7.97 -5.63
C GLY A 70 3.55 7.85 -4.12
N PHE A 71 4.01 8.82 -3.31
CA PHE A 71 3.96 8.74 -1.85
C PHE A 71 2.56 8.43 -1.32
N ARG A 72 1.50 9.08 -1.86
CA ARG A 72 0.12 8.83 -1.42
C ARG A 72 -0.30 7.37 -1.60
N PHE A 73 0.08 6.75 -2.71
CA PHE A 73 -0.23 5.34 -2.98
C PHE A 73 0.55 4.40 -2.05
N HIS A 74 1.81 4.70 -1.76
CA HIS A 74 2.60 3.94 -0.79
C HIS A 74 2.06 4.09 0.64
N LEU A 75 1.66 5.29 1.05
CA LEU A 75 1.04 5.55 2.35
C LEU A 75 -0.29 4.80 2.47
N THR A 76 -1.16 4.88 1.44
CA THR A 76 -2.41 4.10 1.41
C THR A 76 -2.14 2.62 1.55
N THR A 77 -1.20 2.07 0.78
CA THR A 77 -0.83 0.65 0.85
C THR A 77 -0.34 0.26 2.24
N TYR A 78 0.52 1.07 2.85
CA TYR A 78 1.03 0.86 4.19
C TYR A 78 -0.10 0.81 5.22
N LEU A 79 -1.00 1.80 5.20
CA LEU A 79 -2.12 1.88 6.14
C LEU A 79 -3.09 0.72 5.95
N THR A 80 -3.45 0.40 4.71
CA THR A 80 -4.39 -0.70 4.43
C THR A 80 -3.77 -2.05 4.80
N HIS A 81 -2.54 -2.32 4.38
CA HIS A 81 -1.90 -3.61 4.62
C HIS A 81 -1.67 -3.85 6.11
N ASN A 82 -1.02 -2.91 6.79
CA ASN A 82 -0.67 -3.08 8.20
C ASN A 82 -1.91 -2.94 9.09
N GLY A 83 -2.82 -2.02 8.78
CA GLY A 83 -4.08 -1.87 9.51
C GLY A 83 -4.92 -3.14 9.46
N ILE A 84 -5.14 -3.70 8.27
CA ILE A 84 -5.90 -4.95 8.12
C ILE A 84 -5.13 -6.11 8.77
N SER A 85 -3.81 -6.22 8.58
CA SER A 85 -3.03 -7.32 9.17
C SER A 85 -3.07 -7.31 10.70
N LEU A 86 -2.93 -6.14 11.32
CA LEU A 86 -3.02 -5.99 12.78
C LEU A 86 -4.42 -6.33 13.27
N LEU A 87 -5.47 -5.77 12.65
CA LEU A 87 -6.85 -6.09 13.00
C LEU A 87 -7.15 -7.59 12.81
N TRP A 88 -6.61 -8.21 11.76
CA TRP A 88 -6.80 -9.64 11.49
C TRP A 88 -6.29 -10.51 12.63
N ILE A 89 -5.08 -10.23 13.13
CA ILE A 89 -4.51 -10.96 14.26
C ILE A 89 -5.25 -10.61 15.56
N LEU A 90 -5.50 -9.33 15.83
CA LEU A 90 -6.15 -8.87 17.07
C LEU A 90 -7.59 -9.37 17.23
N LEU A 91 -8.31 -9.55 16.13
CA LEU A 91 -9.67 -10.11 16.11
C LEU A 91 -9.69 -11.64 16.14
N GLY A 92 -8.53 -12.30 16.18
CA GLY A 92 -8.42 -13.76 16.26
C GLY A 92 -8.64 -14.49 14.94
N PHE A 93 -8.56 -13.80 13.79
CA PHE A 93 -8.66 -14.44 12.47
C PHE A 93 -7.32 -15.01 11.97
N GLY A 94 -6.22 -14.75 12.68
CA GLY A 94 -4.90 -15.31 12.38
C GLY A 94 -4.80 -16.81 12.66
N SER A 95 -3.84 -17.48 12.02
CA SER A 95 -3.45 -18.84 12.40
C SER A 95 -2.83 -18.85 13.80
N LYS A 96 -2.90 -20.01 14.49
CA LYS A 96 -2.24 -20.20 15.79
C LYS A 96 -0.71 -20.08 15.75
N TYR A 97 -0.11 -20.16 14.56
CA TYR A 97 1.33 -20.00 14.37
C TYR A 97 1.74 -18.54 14.08
N GLU A 98 0.77 -17.66 13.83
CA GLU A 98 1.04 -16.23 13.60
C GLU A 98 1.17 -15.51 14.94
N LYS A 99 2.27 -14.77 15.11
CA LYS A 99 2.49 -13.95 16.30
C LYS A 99 2.29 -12.47 15.98
N LEU A 100 1.54 -11.78 16.82
CA LEU A 100 1.30 -10.33 16.71
C LEU A 100 2.62 -9.54 16.65
N GLU A 101 3.63 -9.95 17.42
CA GLU A 101 4.95 -9.33 17.45
C GLU A 101 5.59 -9.22 16.07
N TRP A 102 5.47 -10.27 15.24
CA TRP A 102 6.00 -10.26 13.88
C TRP A 102 5.23 -9.29 12.98
N THR A 103 3.91 -9.24 13.09
CA THR A 103 3.07 -8.28 12.33
C THR A 103 3.40 -6.83 12.71
N VAL A 104 3.61 -6.55 14.00
CA VAL A 104 4.02 -5.23 14.48
C VAL A 104 5.42 -4.88 13.98
N MET A 105 6.36 -5.81 14.04
CA MET A 105 7.73 -5.59 13.58
C MET A 105 7.79 -5.26 12.07
N VAL A 106 7.00 -5.96 11.25
CA VAL A 106 6.85 -5.66 9.82
C VAL A 106 6.32 -4.24 9.61
N ALA A 107 5.27 -3.85 10.35
CA ALA A 107 4.72 -2.50 10.27
C ALA A 107 5.76 -1.44 10.66
N VAL A 108 6.55 -1.67 11.70
CA VAL A 108 7.60 -0.73 12.14
C VAL A 108 8.70 -0.59 11.09
N TYR A 109 9.26 -1.69 10.58
CA TYR A 109 10.31 -1.63 9.57
C TYR A 109 9.84 -0.99 8.27
N TRP A 110 8.64 -1.34 7.79
CA TRP A 110 8.07 -0.69 6.62
C TRP A 110 7.78 0.80 6.89
N GLY A 111 7.28 1.13 8.08
CA GLY A 111 7.02 2.50 8.50
C GLY A 111 8.27 3.38 8.48
N PHE A 112 9.43 2.83 8.83
CA PHE A 112 10.72 3.52 8.71
C PHE A 112 11.04 3.88 7.25
N PHE A 113 10.92 2.93 6.31
CA PHE A 113 11.15 3.22 4.89
C PHE A 113 10.13 4.21 4.31
N LEU A 114 8.86 4.10 4.73
CA LEU A 114 7.83 5.05 4.33
C LEU A 114 8.12 6.45 4.86
N PHE A 115 8.67 6.56 6.08
CA PHE A 115 9.09 7.84 6.64
C PHE A 115 10.23 8.45 5.82
N LEU A 116 11.23 7.66 5.40
CA LEU A 116 12.27 8.14 4.49
C LEU A 116 11.69 8.63 3.15
N HIS A 117 10.72 7.90 2.58
CA HIS A 117 10.00 8.34 1.38
C HIS A 117 9.23 9.64 1.63
N PHE A 118 8.61 9.80 2.80
CA PHE A 118 7.93 11.04 3.16
C PHE A 118 8.88 12.24 3.18
N ILE A 119 10.08 12.08 3.77
CA ILE A 119 11.10 13.15 3.76
C ILE A 119 11.52 13.49 2.33
N TYR A 120 11.76 12.47 1.49
CA TYR A 120 12.08 12.67 0.08
C TYR A 120 10.97 13.39 -0.68
N TYR A 121 9.72 12.99 -0.47
CA TYR A 121 8.53 13.64 -1.04
C TYR A 121 8.43 15.11 -0.65
N LEU A 122 8.66 15.45 0.63
CA LEU A 122 8.67 16.85 1.09
C LEU A 122 9.81 17.66 0.47
N TRP A 123 11.00 17.07 0.36
CA TRP A 123 12.15 17.73 -0.25
C TRP A 123 11.89 18.03 -1.74
N ALA A 124 11.44 17.02 -2.48
CA ALA A 124 11.23 17.12 -3.91
C ALA A 124 10.09 18.11 -4.25
N ARG A 125 9.04 18.20 -3.41
CA ARG A 125 7.98 19.21 -3.57
C ARG A 125 8.47 20.65 -3.47
N LYS A 126 9.58 20.94 -2.78
CA LYS A 126 10.14 22.31 -2.74
C LYS A 126 10.55 22.82 -4.12
N ASN A 127 10.75 21.91 -5.09
CA ASN A 127 11.10 22.25 -6.45
C ASN A 127 9.89 22.38 -7.39
N SER A 128 8.67 22.17 -6.90
CA SER A 128 7.41 22.36 -7.65
C SER A 128 6.94 23.82 -7.64
N ILE A 129 6.08 24.22 -8.58
CA ILE A 129 5.36 25.51 -8.54
C ILE A 129 3.90 25.18 -8.23
N ASP A 130 3.37 25.68 -7.10
CA ASP A 130 2.01 25.37 -6.62
C ASP A 130 1.71 23.85 -6.50
N ASN A 131 2.70 23.03 -6.15
CA ASN A 131 2.64 21.55 -6.11
C ASN A 131 2.45 20.86 -7.47
N LEU A 132 2.58 21.60 -8.57
CA LEU A 132 2.61 21.09 -9.93
C LEU A 132 4.06 20.92 -10.38
N ASP A 133 4.30 19.90 -11.21
CA ASP A 133 5.62 19.72 -11.81
C ASP A 133 5.97 20.94 -12.67
N LYS A 134 7.21 21.39 -12.57
CA LYS A 134 7.68 22.54 -13.36
C LYS A 134 7.76 22.20 -14.85
N GLU A 135 8.11 20.96 -15.17
CA GLU A 135 8.21 20.50 -16.55
C GLU A 135 6.83 20.53 -17.23
N ASP A 136 5.78 20.08 -16.54
CA ASP A 136 4.39 20.10 -17.03
C ASP A 136 3.80 21.51 -17.20
N LEU A 137 4.40 22.54 -16.59
CA LEU A 137 3.89 23.92 -16.63
C LEU A 137 4.40 24.75 -17.80
N PHE A 138 5.51 24.35 -18.43
CA PHE A 138 6.19 25.13 -19.46
C PHE A 138 6.40 24.37 -20.78
N GLU A 139 5.78 23.20 -20.94
CA GLU A 139 5.49 22.57 -22.26
C GLU A 139 4.23 23.16 -22.90
#